data_AF-A0A7S3UYB2-F1
#
_entry.id   AF-A0A7S3UYB2-F1
#
_cell.length_a   1.000
_cell.length_b   1.000
_cell.length_c   1.000
_cell.angle_alpha   90.00
_cell.angle_beta   90.00
_cell.angle_gamma   90.00
#
_symmetry.space_group_name_H-M   'P 1'
#
loop_
_entity.id
_entity.type
_entity.pdbx_description
1 polymer ?
#
loop_
_entity_poly.entity_id
_entity_poly.type
_entity_poly.pdbx_seq_one_letter_code
_entity_poly.pdbx_strand_id
1 'polypeptide(L)'
;INVEERRRIRRQDMETEEEEADLRDDLAPRFDDKFVQYDLRVYMLVSSISPLMVWYHDGYMRSVRPALHNGYYGFKLDEHVLSFDQYQYYLASNQMTGAHFLDTVIRPYVSKVIEYIVHSARSDITNATRASASKAHSQLFALNFVTSENFEMKFVGISGDASEKGFFVEHGNIDAIIANMKETLRELVLEMRTAPIAFLRMKRGDTFGNFSLVFSEMEEYQYGKKYDPCKEIGFAVKRSRMFVSREHLAKVADLQNFVEKQHASHLREMKKYVAKRWDYCKWKKSKEEQASCIRSTVTLRYKNYVQKERIPYDPNYVGNKIRELQASHRPGKVPSWKEAAGDTGDT
;
A
#
# COMPACT_ATOMS: atom_id res chain seq x y z
N ILE A 1 49.42 3.11 -23.82
CA ILE A 1 48.81 1.79 -23.52
C ILE A 1 48.69 1.01 -24.83
N ASN A 2 49.58 0.04 -25.03
CA ASN A 2 49.55 -0.89 -26.16
C ASN A 2 48.24 -1.71 -26.13
N VAL A 3 47.74 -2.15 -27.28
CA VAL A 3 46.60 -3.07 -27.44
C VAL A 3 46.68 -4.27 -26.48
N GLU A 4 47.89 -4.79 -26.26
CA GLU A 4 48.15 -5.92 -25.36
C GLU A 4 47.88 -5.59 -23.88
N GLU A 5 48.24 -4.38 -23.46
CA GLU A 5 48.03 -3.89 -22.11
C GLU A 5 46.55 -3.59 -21.84
N ARG A 6 45.79 -3.12 -22.85
CA ARG A 6 44.32 -3.00 -22.76
C ARG A 6 43.61 -4.35 -22.66
N ARG A 7 44.13 -5.38 -23.34
CA ARG A 7 43.58 -6.75 -23.25
C ARG A 7 43.85 -7.38 -21.89
N ARG A 8 45.00 -7.10 -21.28
CA ARG A 8 45.34 -7.57 -19.94
C ARG A 8 44.45 -6.93 -18.86
N ILE A 9 44.24 -5.61 -18.92
CA ILE A 9 43.35 -4.89 -18.00
C ILE A 9 41.92 -5.43 -18.11
N ARG A 10 41.39 -5.58 -19.34
CA ARG A 10 40.05 -6.16 -19.54
C ARG A 10 39.87 -7.59 -19.02
N ARG A 11 40.93 -8.42 -19.04
CA ARG A 11 40.85 -9.77 -18.46
C ARG A 11 40.81 -9.73 -16.94
N GLN A 12 41.61 -8.87 -16.32
CA GLN A 12 41.56 -8.68 -14.86
C GLN A 12 40.20 -8.13 -14.41
N ASP A 13 39.64 -7.17 -15.14
CA ASP A 13 38.31 -6.62 -14.81
C ASP A 13 37.21 -7.71 -14.90
N MET A 14 37.25 -8.60 -15.92
CA MET A 14 36.29 -9.70 -16.04
C MET A 14 36.49 -10.79 -14.98
N GLU A 15 37.72 -11.15 -14.64
CA GLU A 15 38.01 -12.13 -13.58
C GLU A 15 37.53 -11.61 -12.20
N THR A 16 37.64 -10.29 -11.96
CA THR A 16 37.15 -9.67 -10.73
C THR A 16 35.62 -9.60 -10.69
N GLU A 17 34.97 -9.34 -11.83
CA GLU A 17 33.49 -9.36 -11.94
C GLU A 17 32.93 -10.79 -11.76
N GLU A 18 33.63 -11.81 -12.24
CA GLU A 18 33.24 -13.22 -12.11
C GLU A 18 33.42 -13.73 -10.67
N GLU A 19 34.54 -13.40 -10.00
CA GLU A 19 34.72 -13.69 -8.56
C GLU A 19 33.72 -12.93 -7.67
N GLU A 20 33.38 -11.67 -7.99
CA GLU A 20 32.32 -10.93 -7.27
C GLU A 20 30.93 -11.51 -7.52
N ALA A 21 30.66 -12.09 -8.69
CA ALA A 21 29.39 -12.75 -9.00
C ALA A 21 29.24 -14.06 -8.21
N ASP A 22 30.30 -14.88 -8.15
CA ASP A 22 30.30 -16.12 -7.38
C ASP A 22 30.19 -15.87 -5.86
N LEU A 23 30.86 -14.83 -5.35
CA LEU A 23 30.72 -14.41 -3.95
C LEU A 23 29.32 -13.85 -3.64
N ARG A 24 28.64 -13.24 -4.61
CA ARG A 24 27.25 -12.78 -4.44
C ARG A 24 26.27 -13.95 -4.37
N ASP A 25 26.52 -15.03 -5.09
CA ASP A 25 25.64 -16.22 -5.08
C ASP A 25 25.79 -17.01 -3.77
N ASP A 26 26.98 -17.04 -3.18
CA ASP A 26 27.22 -17.65 -1.86
C ASP A 26 26.80 -16.76 -0.67
N LEU A 27 26.80 -15.43 -0.83
CA LEU A 27 26.31 -14.48 0.18
C LEU A 27 24.81 -14.16 0.06
N ALA A 28 24.16 -14.59 -1.02
CA ALA A 28 22.70 -14.58 -1.09
C ALA A 28 22.20 -15.45 0.08
N PRO A 29 21.48 -14.88 1.06
CA PRO A 29 21.05 -15.66 2.19
C PRO A 29 20.21 -16.81 1.64
N ARG A 30 20.63 -18.06 1.88
CA ARG A 30 19.82 -19.24 1.61
C ARG A 30 18.64 -19.19 2.57
N PHE A 31 17.66 -18.37 2.23
CA PHE A 31 16.38 -18.36 2.91
C PHE A 31 15.77 -19.74 2.69
N ASP A 32 15.42 -20.42 3.77
CA ASP A 32 14.60 -21.63 3.70
C ASP A 32 13.44 -21.37 2.73
N ASP A 33 13.16 -22.28 1.79
CA ASP A 33 12.09 -22.13 0.78
C ASP A 33 10.69 -21.83 1.36
N LYS A 34 10.55 -21.97 2.68
CA LYS A 34 9.38 -21.66 3.50
C LYS A 34 9.25 -20.18 3.88
N PHE A 35 10.28 -19.35 3.66
CA PHE A 35 10.35 -17.99 4.19
C PHE A 35 9.95 -16.89 3.20
N VAL A 36 9.82 -17.17 1.90
CA VAL A 36 9.70 -16.11 0.90
C VAL A 36 8.42 -16.27 0.08
N GLN A 37 7.35 -15.65 0.56
CA GLN A 37 6.12 -15.51 -0.23
C GLN A 37 6.15 -14.20 -1.03
N TYR A 38 6.64 -13.13 -0.42
CA TYR A 38 6.69 -11.80 -1.02
C TYR A 38 8.04 -11.12 -0.75
N ASP A 39 8.51 -10.39 -1.75
CA ASP A 39 9.62 -9.47 -1.64
C ASP A 39 9.10 -8.04 -1.71
N LEU A 40 9.52 -7.23 -0.76
CA LEU A 40 9.12 -5.86 -0.58
C LEU A 40 10.29 -4.94 -0.90
N ARG A 41 10.08 -4.08 -1.90
CA ARG A 41 10.98 -2.97 -2.15
C ARG A 41 10.38 -1.68 -1.61
N VAL A 42 11.19 -0.96 -0.85
CA VAL A 42 10.90 0.40 -0.38
C VAL A 42 12.07 1.31 -0.67
N TYR A 43 11.84 2.61 -0.57
CA TYR A 43 12.87 3.59 -0.86
C TYR A 43 13.19 4.44 0.35
N MET A 44 14.49 4.67 0.56
CA MET A 44 15.02 5.57 1.56
C MET A 44 15.75 6.70 0.85
N LEU A 45 15.34 7.93 1.10
CA LEU A 45 16.01 9.12 0.57
C LEU A 45 16.80 9.80 1.69
N VAL A 46 18.12 9.87 1.53
CA VAL A 46 18.94 10.82 2.29
C VAL A 46 18.90 12.13 1.51
N SER A 47 18.09 13.08 1.99
CA SER A 47 17.83 14.35 1.29
C SER A 47 18.84 15.44 1.64
N SER A 48 19.40 15.37 2.85
CA SER A 48 20.38 16.30 3.38
C SER A 48 21.24 15.55 4.39
N ILE A 49 22.51 15.92 4.46
CA ILE A 49 23.52 15.37 5.37
C ILE A 49 23.91 16.36 6.49
N SER A 50 23.52 17.64 6.35
CA SER A 50 23.77 18.68 7.35
C SER A 50 22.68 19.75 7.27
N PRO A 51 21.61 19.66 8.09
CA PRO A 51 21.32 18.57 9.05
C PRO A 51 20.95 17.27 8.34
N LEU A 52 21.24 16.12 8.96
CA LEU A 52 20.87 14.82 8.40
C LEU A 52 19.35 14.63 8.39
N MET A 53 18.77 14.46 7.20
CA MET A 53 17.33 14.27 6.99
C MET A 53 17.05 13.09 6.06
N VAL A 54 16.31 12.11 6.58
CA VAL A 54 16.07 10.83 5.92
C VAL A 54 14.57 10.55 5.82
N TRP A 55 14.15 10.21 4.61
CA TRP A 55 12.76 9.98 4.24
C TRP A 55 12.54 8.55 3.81
N TYR A 56 11.33 8.08 4.02
CA TYR A 56 10.79 6.80 3.57
C TYR A 56 9.75 7.03 2.48
N HIS A 57 9.74 6.17 1.46
CA HIS A 57 8.68 6.13 0.46
C HIS A 57 8.27 4.68 0.18
N ASP A 58 6.96 4.45 0.09
CA ASP A 58 6.40 3.16 -0.29
C ASP A 58 6.90 2.76 -1.69
N GLY A 59 7.41 1.55 -1.85
CA GLY A 59 7.74 1.05 -3.18
C GLY A 59 6.63 0.13 -3.67
N TYR A 60 6.97 -1.14 -3.82
CA TYR A 60 6.08 -2.15 -4.36
C TYR A 60 6.38 -3.53 -3.77
N MET A 61 5.38 -4.39 -3.83
CA MET A 61 5.46 -5.80 -3.51
C MET A 61 5.70 -6.61 -4.78
N ARG A 62 6.60 -7.59 -4.72
CA ARG A 62 6.79 -8.60 -5.75
C ARG A 62 6.40 -9.98 -5.23
N SER A 63 5.75 -10.77 -6.08
CA SER A 63 5.65 -12.21 -5.86
C SER A 63 6.96 -12.87 -6.23
N VAL A 64 7.52 -13.69 -5.35
CA VAL A 64 8.72 -14.49 -5.69
C VAL A 64 8.36 -15.71 -6.55
N ARG A 65 7.10 -16.13 -6.53
CA ARG A 65 6.60 -17.24 -7.37
C ARG A 65 5.68 -16.70 -8.46
N PRO A 66 5.79 -17.18 -9.71
CA PRO A 66 4.81 -16.86 -10.74
C PRO A 66 3.41 -17.30 -10.29
N ALA A 67 2.40 -16.49 -10.59
CA ALA A 67 1.02 -16.81 -10.25
C ALA A 67 0.64 -18.15 -10.90
N LEU A 68 0.51 -19.21 -10.09
CA LEU A 68 0.13 -20.53 -10.60
C LEU A 68 -1.27 -20.43 -11.19
N HIS A 69 -1.44 -20.97 -12.40
CA HIS A 69 -2.64 -20.91 -13.24
C HIS A 69 -3.94 -21.42 -12.56
N ASN A 70 -3.86 -22.01 -11.36
CA ASN A 70 -4.99 -22.61 -10.64
C ASN A 70 -5.11 -22.13 -9.18
N GLY A 71 -5.00 -20.82 -8.95
CA GLY A 71 -5.73 -20.16 -7.85
C GLY A 71 -5.29 -20.46 -6.43
N TYR A 72 -4.01 -20.30 -6.09
CA TYR A 72 -3.59 -20.32 -4.68
C TYR A 72 -2.71 -19.16 -4.19
N TYR A 73 -2.28 -18.23 -5.04
CA TYR A 73 -1.46 -17.10 -4.59
C TYR A 73 -1.77 -15.78 -5.32
N GLY A 74 -2.80 -15.10 -4.82
CA GLY A 74 -2.81 -13.66 -4.55
C GLY A 74 -2.63 -12.57 -5.59
N PHE A 75 -2.19 -12.88 -6.80
CA PHE A 75 -2.10 -11.93 -7.90
C PHE A 75 -3.07 -12.36 -9.00
N LYS A 76 -3.54 -11.43 -9.84
CA LYS A 76 -4.21 -11.85 -11.07
C LYS A 76 -3.22 -12.65 -11.92
N LEU A 77 -3.73 -13.49 -12.82
CA LEU A 77 -2.88 -14.03 -13.89
C LEU A 77 -2.13 -12.86 -14.53
N ASP A 78 -0.81 -13.00 -14.65
CA ASP A 78 0.14 -12.02 -15.21
C ASP A 78 0.49 -10.80 -14.33
N GLU A 79 -0.06 -10.67 -13.12
CA GLU A 79 0.40 -9.67 -12.16
C GLU A 79 1.51 -10.26 -11.27
N HIS A 80 2.72 -9.69 -11.30
CA HIS A 80 3.82 -10.08 -10.40
C HIS A 80 4.19 -8.98 -9.41
N VAL A 81 3.59 -7.79 -9.58
CA VAL A 81 3.93 -6.59 -8.82
C VAL A 81 2.66 -5.86 -8.40
N LEU A 82 2.59 -5.50 -7.13
CA LEU A 82 1.51 -4.69 -6.55
C LEU A 82 2.09 -3.44 -5.91
N SER A 83 1.41 -2.31 -6.05
CA SER A 83 1.66 -1.17 -5.16
C SER A 83 1.29 -1.53 -3.72
N PHE A 84 1.73 -0.72 -2.75
CA PHE A 84 1.33 -0.90 -1.35
C PHE A 84 -0.19 -0.87 -1.19
N ASP A 85 -0.89 0.07 -1.82
CA ASP A 85 -2.35 0.16 -1.73
C ASP A 85 -3.03 -1.09 -2.30
N GLN A 86 -2.54 -1.59 -3.43
CA GLN A 86 -3.04 -2.83 -4.04
C GLN A 86 -2.77 -4.04 -3.14
N TYR A 87 -1.61 -4.10 -2.50
CA TYR A 87 -1.25 -5.16 -1.56
C TYR A 87 -2.09 -5.10 -0.28
N GLN A 88 -2.32 -3.91 0.30
CA GLN A 88 -3.22 -3.72 1.44
C GLN A 88 -4.65 -4.16 1.10
N TYR A 89 -5.14 -3.78 -0.08
CA TYR A 89 -6.44 -4.21 -0.56
C TYR A 89 -6.51 -5.73 -0.74
N TYR A 90 -5.44 -6.32 -1.29
CA TYR A 90 -5.32 -7.76 -1.46
C TYR A 90 -5.41 -8.49 -0.10
N LEU A 91 -4.61 -8.10 0.88
CA LEU A 91 -4.61 -8.73 2.20
C LEU A 91 -5.96 -8.59 2.92
N ALA A 92 -6.58 -7.42 2.82
CA ALA A 92 -7.87 -7.14 3.45
C ALA A 92 -9.02 -7.91 2.80
N SER A 93 -9.04 -7.99 1.46
CA SER A 93 -10.08 -8.71 0.71
C SER A 93 -10.01 -10.23 0.90
N ASN A 94 -8.82 -10.76 1.19
CA ASN A 94 -8.61 -12.19 1.46
C ASN A 94 -8.64 -12.52 2.97
N GLN A 95 -8.99 -11.56 3.84
CA GLN A 95 -9.03 -11.74 5.30
C GLN A 95 -7.72 -12.27 5.90
N MET A 96 -6.58 -12.00 5.25
CA MET A 96 -5.29 -12.47 5.72
C MET A 96 -4.76 -11.59 6.85
N THR A 97 -5.02 -10.29 6.76
CA THR A 97 -4.66 -9.27 7.75
C THR A 97 -5.76 -8.22 7.86
N GLY A 98 -5.60 -7.26 8.76
CA GLY A 98 -6.50 -6.12 8.86
C GLY A 98 -6.38 -5.12 7.70
N ALA A 99 -7.44 -4.33 7.50
CA ALA A 99 -7.53 -3.29 6.46
C ALA A 99 -6.46 -2.18 6.53
N HIS A 100 -5.73 -2.10 7.65
CA HIS A 100 -4.65 -1.14 7.88
C HIS A 100 -3.32 -1.79 8.25
N PHE A 101 -3.10 -3.05 7.85
CA PHE A 101 -1.88 -3.78 8.15
C PHE A 101 -0.60 -3.07 7.71
N LEU A 102 -0.58 -2.47 6.51
CA LEU A 102 0.56 -1.70 6.04
C LEU A 102 0.81 -0.46 6.90
N ASP A 103 -0.25 0.29 7.21
CA ASP A 103 -0.19 1.51 8.01
C ASP A 103 0.27 1.25 9.45
N THR A 104 -0.18 0.13 10.03
CA THR A 104 -0.02 -0.16 11.46
C THR A 104 1.15 -1.07 11.77
N VAL A 105 1.63 -1.87 10.80
CA VAL A 105 2.68 -2.86 11.00
C VAL A 105 3.86 -2.62 10.09
N ILE A 106 3.66 -2.66 8.76
CA ILE A 106 4.78 -2.62 7.80
C ILE A 106 5.48 -1.27 7.82
N ARG A 107 4.78 -0.15 7.61
CA ARG A 107 5.42 1.18 7.53
C ARG A 107 6.13 1.56 8.84
N PRO A 108 5.55 1.34 10.04
CA PRO A 108 6.28 1.57 11.29
C PRO A 108 7.53 0.70 11.43
N TYR A 109 7.45 -0.58 11.05
CA TYR A 109 8.59 -1.50 11.08
C TYR A 109 9.71 -1.05 10.15
N VAL A 110 9.38 -0.78 8.88
CA VAL A 110 10.35 -0.31 7.88
C VAL A 110 10.97 1.01 8.30
N SER A 111 10.17 1.96 8.78
CA SER A 111 10.68 3.23 9.31
C SER A 111 11.65 3.02 10.46
N LYS A 112 11.38 2.05 11.34
CA LYS A 112 12.29 1.72 12.45
C LYS A 112 13.59 1.09 11.97
N VAL A 113 13.54 0.21 10.96
CA VAL A 113 14.73 -0.37 10.34
C VAL A 113 15.57 0.72 9.66
N ILE A 114 14.95 1.65 8.92
CA ILE A 114 15.63 2.80 8.32
C ILE A 114 16.33 3.64 9.40
N GLU A 115 15.65 3.94 10.50
CA GLU A 115 16.24 4.66 11.64
C GLU A 115 17.48 3.94 12.19
N TYR A 116 17.44 2.61 12.36
CA TYR A 116 18.61 1.82 12.78
C TYR A 116 19.76 1.86 11.77
N ILE A 117 19.46 1.74 10.47
CA ILE A 117 20.45 1.88 9.39
C ILE A 117 21.13 3.25 9.50
N VAL A 118 20.35 4.32 9.59
CA VAL A 118 20.86 5.69 9.69
C VAL A 118 21.74 5.88 10.93
N HIS A 119 21.31 5.40 12.10
CA HIS A 119 22.12 5.50 13.30
C HIS A 119 23.42 4.71 13.22
N SER A 120 23.40 3.52 12.61
CA SER A 120 24.61 2.71 12.41
C SER A 120 25.61 3.35 11.44
N ALA A 121 25.12 4.03 10.39
CA ALA A 121 25.95 4.65 9.37
C ALA A 121 26.31 6.13 9.66
N ARG A 122 25.82 6.71 10.76
CA ARG A 122 25.91 8.17 11.01
C ARG A 122 27.34 8.69 11.04
N SER A 123 28.26 7.96 11.64
CA SER A 123 29.68 8.34 11.67
C SER A 123 30.25 8.46 10.26
N ASP A 124 29.92 7.51 9.41
CA ASP A 124 30.47 7.40 8.06
C ASP A 124 29.87 8.47 7.16
N ILE A 125 28.55 8.70 7.28
CA ILE A 125 27.85 9.81 6.60
C ILE A 125 28.47 11.15 7.01
N THR A 126 28.71 11.37 8.31
CA THR A 126 29.27 12.62 8.82
C THR A 126 30.71 12.82 8.34
N ASN A 127 31.52 11.76 8.33
CA ASN A 127 32.89 11.80 7.83
C ASN A 127 32.93 12.08 6.32
N ALA A 128 32.07 11.44 5.53
CA ALA A 128 31.91 11.69 4.10
C ALA A 128 31.46 13.13 3.80
N THR A 129 30.60 13.69 4.66
CA THR A 129 30.11 15.07 4.57
C THR A 129 31.25 16.08 4.69
N ARG A 130 32.17 15.88 5.65
CA ARG A 130 33.34 16.76 5.83
C ARG A 130 34.25 16.78 4.61
N ALA A 131 34.40 15.64 3.93
CA ALA A 131 35.18 15.54 2.70
C ALA A 131 34.48 16.21 1.51
N SER A 132 33.14 16.33 1.53
CA SER A 132 32.33 16.74 0.37
C SER A 132 31.58 18.07 0.58
N ALA A 133 32.05 18.93 1.49
CA ALA A 133 31.37 20.12 2.02
C ALA A 133 30.84 21.16 0.99
N SER A 134 31.08 21.00 -0.31
CA SER A 134 30.65 21.92 -1.38
C SER A 134 29.44 21.46 -2.21
N LYS A 135 28.94 20.22 -2.05
CA LYS A 135 27.86 19.70 -2.91
C LYS A 135 26.65 19.25 -2.08
N ALA A 136 25.47 19.72 -2.49
CA ALA A 136 24.20 19.17 -2.01
C ALA A 136 24.11 17.71 -2.46
N HIS A 137 24.29 16.79 -1.51
CA HIS A 137 24.23 15.36 -1.77
C HIS A 137 22.87 14.84 -1.34
N SER A 138 22.06 14.45 -2.33
CA SER A 138 20.87 13.63 -2.13
C SER A 138 21.12 12.25 -2.71
N GLN A 139 20.79 11.18 -2.00
CA GLN A 139 20.90 9.81 -2.49
C GLN A 139 19.65 9.01 -2.16
N LEU A 140 19.10 8.36 -3.19
CA LEU A 140 18.00 7.42 -3.06
C LEU A 140 18.57 6.00 -2.96
N PHE A 141 18.15 5.27 -1.95
CA PHE A 141 18.49 3.87 -1.73
C PHE A 141 17.25 3.00 -1.89
N ALA A 142 17.42 1.80 -2.42
CA ALA A 142 16.39 0.78 -2.42
C ALA A 142 16.66 -0.22 -1.29
N LEU A 143 15.68 -0.44 -0.42
CA LEU A 143 15.75 -1.42 0.66
C LEU A 143 14.83 -2.59 0.29
N ASN A 144 15.35 -3.81 0.43
CA ASN A 144 14.59 -5.03 0.18
C ASN A 144 14.26 -5.74 1.50
N PHE A 145 13.03 -6.19 1.62
CA PHE A 145 12.54 -6.96 2.75
C PHE A 145 11.82 -8.21 2.25
N VAL A 146 11.96 -9.33 2.95
CA VAL A 146 11.17 -10.54 2.67
C VAL A 146 10.10 -10.71 3.73
N THR A 147 8.94 -11.18 3.31
CA THR A 147 7.82 -11.48 4.19
C THR A 147 7.51 -12.98 4.16
N SER A 148 7.46 -13.59 5.34
CA SER A 148 7.11 -15.00 5.51
C SER A 148 5.60 -15.23 5.42
N GLU A 149 5.19 -16.51 5.35
CA GLU A 149 3.77 -16.91 5.38
C GLU A 149 3.05 -16.45 6.67
N ASN A 150 3.78 -16.21 7.75
CA ASN A 150 3.25 -15.69 9.01
C ASN A 150 3.32 -14.16 9.09
N PHE A 151 3.59 -13.47 7.98
CA PHE A 151 3.78 -12.02 7.90
C PHE A 151 4.95 -11.50 8.73
N GLU A 152 5.95 -12.34 9.03
CA GLU A 152 7.19 -11.87 9.62
C GLU A 152 8.05 -11.23 8.55
N MET A 153 8.47 -9.99 8.80
CA MET A 153 9.29 -9.23 7.87
C MET A 153 10.76 -9.27 8.28
N LYS A 154 11.64 -9.57 7.32
CA LYS A 154 13.09 -9.51 7.50
C LYS A 154 13.70 -8.54 6.53
N PHE A 155 14.55 -7.64 7.03
CA PHE A 155 15.39 -6.81 6.19
C PHE A 155 16.45 -7.68 5.52
N VAL A 156 16.56 -7.62 4.19
CA VAL A 156 17.53 -8.40 3.41
C VAL A 156 18.76 -7.58 3.11
N GLY A 157 18.57 -6.33 2.70
CA GLY A 157 19.68 -5.47 2.32
C GLY A 157 19.27 -4.15 1.71
N ILE A 158 20.28 -3.34 1.46
CA ILE A 158 20.17 -1.99 0.88
C ILE A 158 21.03 -1.90 -0.37
N SER A 159 20.49 -1.27 -1.42
CA SER A 159 21.19 -0.97 -2.67
C SER A 159 21.28 0.55 -2.85
N GLY A 160 22.48 1.03 -3.21
CA GLY A 160 22.71 2.40 -3.63
C GLY A 160 22.23 2.70 -5.05
N ASP A 161 21.97 1.66 -5.85
CA ASP A 161 21.27 1.79 -7.12
C ASP A 161 19.78 1.53 -6.89
N ALA A 162 18.99 2.59 -7.01
CA ALA A 162 17.53 2.52 -6.92
C ALA A 162 16.88 2.04 -8.23
N SER A 163 17.67 1.78 -9.28
CA SER A 163 17.20 1.17 -10.52
C SER A 163 16.80 -0.29 -10.32
N GLU A 164 15.92 -0.78 -11.19
CA GLU A 164 15.39 -2.15 -11.11
C GLU A 164 16.36 -3.23 -11.55
N LYS A 165 17.59 -2.88 -11.96
CA LYS A 165 18.54 -3.84 -12.53
C LYS A 165 18.81 -4.97 -11.53
N GLY A 166 18.25 -6.15 -11.79
CA GLY A 166 18.51 -7.33 -10.97
C GLY A 166 17.51 -8.48 -11.07
N PHE A 167 16.24 -8.29 -11.47
CA PHE A 167 15.29 -9.43 -11.47
C PHE A 167 14.23 -9.37 -12.58
N PHE A 168 14.04 -10.52 -13.24
CA PHE A 168 13.31 -10.81 -14.47
C PHE A 168 11.78 -10.58 -14.44
N VAL A 169 11.28 -9.34 -14.47
CA VAL A 169 9.83 -9.10 -14.65
C VAL A 169 9.56 -7.90 -15.54
N GLU A 170 9.01 -8.12 -16.73
CA GLU A 170 8.50 -7.08 -17.66
C GLU A 170 7.35 -6.29 -16.99
N HIS A 171 7.60 -5.15 -16.32
CA HIS A 171 7.68 -3.74 -16.78
C HIS A 171 6.36 -3.04 -17.16
N GLY A 172 5.18 -3.56 -16.79
CA GLY A 172 3.94 -2.79 -16.98
C GLY A 172 3.64 -1.77 -15.88
N ASN A 173 3.52 -2.23 -14.62
CA ASN A 173 2.94 -1.42 -13.53
C ASN A 173 4.00 -0.67 -12.70
N ILE A 174 5.26 -1.12 -12.74
CA ILE A 174 6.32 -0.56 -11.89
C ILE A 174 6.75 0.81 -12.39
N ASP A 175 6.79 1.01 -13.72
CA ASP A 175 7.14 2.28 -14.34
C ASP A 175 6.25 3.42 -13.86
N ALA A 176 4.94 3.19 -13.71
CA ALA A 176 4.02 4.18 -13.18
C ALA A 176 4.31 4.52 -11.71
N ILE A 177 4.57 3.51 -10.87
CA ILE A 177 4.91 3.68 -9.46
C ILE A 177 6.22 4.48 -9.33
N ILE A 178 7.24 4.10 -10.08
CA ILE A 178 8.56 4.74 -10.06
C ILE A 178 8.51 6.14 -10.68
N ALA A 179 7.73 6.37 -11.73
CA ALA A 179 7.58 7.69 -12.33
C ALA A 179 7.00 8.70 -11.33
N ASN A 180 5.93 8.32 -10.62
CA ASN A 180 5.31 9.13 -9.58
C ASN A 180 6.29 9.42 -8.41
N MET A 181 7.05 8.40 -7.98
CA MET A 181 8.08 8.58 -6.97
C MET A 181 9.19 9.53 -7.46
N LYS A 182 9.65 9.41 -8.71
CA LYS A 182 10.72 10.26 -9.28
C LYS A 182 10.29 11.72 -9.38
N GLU A 183 9.02 11.99 -9.65
CA GLU A 183 8.47 13.35 -9.67
C GLU A 183 8.49 13.97 -8.26
N THR A 184 7.87 13.31 -7.28
CA THR A 184 7.86 13.76 -5.89
C THR A 184 9.27 13.86 -5.28
N LEU A 185 10.18 12.97 -5.66
CA LEU A 185 11.60 13.03 -5.29
C LEU A 185 12.27 14.32 -5.80
N ARG A 186 12.04 14.67 -7.07
CA ARG A 186 12.63 15.88 -7.67
C ARG A 186 12.12 17.13 -6.96
N GLU A 187 10.81 17.20 -6.72
CA GLU A 187 10.19 18.31 -5.98
C GLU A 187 10.78 18.44 -4.57
N LEU A 188 10.86 17.33 -3.84
CA LEU A 188 11.43 17.32 -2.48
C LEU A 188 12.88 17.80 -2.46
N VAL A 189 13.73 17.29 -3.37
CA VAL A 189 15.14 17.67 -3.43
C VAL A 189 15.32 19.15 -3.83
N LEU A 190 14.48 19.64 -4.74
CA LEU A 190 14.48 21.05 -5.14
C LEU A 190 14.04 21.95 -3.97
N GLU A 191 12.93 21.62 -3.31
CA GLU A 191 12.39 22.40 -2.19
C GLU A 191 13.33 22.41 -0.99
N MET A 192 13.95 21.28 -0.67
CA MET A 192 15.00 21.17 0.36
C MET A 192 16.18 22.12 0.09
N ARG A 193 16.50 22.35 -1.20
CA ARG A 193 17.60 23.23 -1.61
C ARG A 193 17.18 24.71 -1.64
N THR A 194 15.97 25.01 -2.10
CA THR A 194 15.49 26.40 -2.26
C THR A 194 14.96 26.98 -0.94
N ALA A 195 14.31 26.17 -0.11
CA ALA A 195 13.63 26.59 1.12
C ALA A 195 13.87 25.63 2.30
N PRO A 196 15.13 25.39 2.73
CA PRO A 196 15.45 24.46 3.82
C PRO A 196 14.77 24.81 5.16
N ILE A 197 14.42 26.09 5.35
CA ILE A 197 13.74 26.59 6.55
C ILE A 197 12.36 25.93 6.75
N ALA A 198 11.67 25.54 5.67
CA ALA A 198 10.38 24.87 5.74
C ALA A 198 10.47 23.51 6.46
N PHE A 199 11.62 22.85 6.37
CA PHE A 199 11.85 21.50 6.89
C PHE A 199 12.36 21.48 8.33
N LEU A 200 12.84 22.61 8.87
CA LEU A 200 13.42 22.69 10.22
C LEU A 200 12.46 22.30 11.36
N ARG A 201 11.15 22.44 11.11
CA ARG A 201 10.09 22.14 12.10
C ARG A 201 9.43 20.79 11.87
N MET A 202 9.83 20.07 10.82
CA MET A 202 9.26 18.76 10.54
C MET A 202 9.74 17.75 11.57
N LYS A 203 8.81 16.88 11.95
CA LYS A 203 9.01 15.80 12.92
C LYS A 203 8.83 14.46 12.22
N ARG A 204 9.35 13.40 12.83
CA ARG A 204 9.11 12.03 12.39
C ARG A 204 7.62 11.78 12.14
N GLY A 205 7.31 11.25 10.97
CA GLY A 205 5.96 10.98 10.49
C GLY A 205 5.38 12.08 9.60
N ASP A 206 5.89 13.32 9.67
CA ASP A 206 5.47 14.38 8.75
C ASP A 206 5.80 13.99 7.30
N THR A 207 4.99 14.44 6.35
CA THR A 207 5.08 14.00 4.96
C THR A 207 5.37 15.16 4.01
N PHE A 208 6.06 14.85 2.91
CA PHE A 208 6.18 15.69 1.72
C PHE A 208 5.77 14.86 0.51
N GLY A 209 4.58 15.13 -0.03
CA GLY A 209 3.94 14.23 -0.99
C GLY A 209 3.82 12.82 -0.39
N ASN A 210 4.42 11.84 -1.05
CA ASN A 210 4.43 10.44 -0.62
C ASN A 210 5.69 10.04 0.19
N PHE A 211 6.62 10.97 0.44
CA PHE A 211 7.75 10.76 1.33
C PHE A 211 7.35 11.07 2.76
N SER A 212 7.63 10.16 3.70
CA SER A 212 7.47 10.39 5.15
C SER A 212 8.82 10.55 5.81
N LEU A 213 8.96 11.56 6.66
CA LEU A 213 10.19 11.83 7.39
C LEU A 213 10.39 10.74 8.47
N VAL A 214 11.49 10.00 8.38
CA VAL A 214 11.83 8.95 9.35
C VAL A 214 12.78 9.47 10.40
N PHE A 215 13.77 10.26 9.97
CA PHE A 215 14.82 10.77 10.83
C PHE A 215 15.14 12.23 10.46
N SER A 216 15.23 13.06 11.49
CA SER A 216 15.71 14.44 11.41
C SER A 216 16.64 14.71 12.57
N GLU A 217 17.88 15.05 12.24
CA GLU A 217 18.87 15.43 13.25
C GLU A 217 18.42 16.68 14.03
N MET A 218 17.66 17.58 13.41
CA MET A 218 17.09 18.74 14.10
C MET A 218 16.06 18.35 15.17
N GLU A 219 15.22 17.34 14.89
CA GLU A 219 14.30 16.79 15.88
C GLU A 219 15.08 16.19 17.08
N GLU A 220 16.14 15.43 16.79
CA GLU A 220 16.98 14.82 17.82
C GLU A 220 17.59 15.89 18.76
N TYR A 221 18.12 16.97 18.19
CA TYR A 221 18.67 18.09 18.94
C TYR A 221 17.61 18.82 19.77
N GLN A 222 16.43 19.09 19.22
CA GLN A 222 15.35 19.80 19.91
C GLN A 222 14.82 19.02 21.13
N TYR A 223 14.72 17.69 21.02
CA TYR A 223 14.17 16.83 22.08
C TYR A 223 15.25 16.18 22.97
N GLY A 224 16.53 16.38 22.68
CA GLY A 224 17.63 15.75 23.43
C GLY A 224 17.60 14.23 23.40
N LYS A 225 17.02 13.63 22.35
CA LYS A 225 16.83 12.18 22.22
C LYS A 225 18.12 11.52 21.75
N LYS A 226 19.02 11.12 22.65
CA LYS A 226 20.19 10.36 22.23
C LYS A 226 19.82 8.91 21.93
N TYR A 227 20.09 8.44 20.71
CA TYR A 227 19.94 7.02 20.35
C TYR A 227 20.81 6.14 21.25
N ASP A 228 20.19 5.12 21.87
CA ASP A 228 20.84 4.12 22.71
C ASP A 228 20.38 2.72 22.26
N PRO A 229 21.20 1.99 21.48
CA PRO A 229 20.80 0.70 20.92
C PRO A 229 20.52 -0.32 22.01
N CYS A 230 21.22 -0.26 23.15
CA CYS A 230 21.05 -1.21 24.25
C CYS A 230 19.71 -1.02 24.95
N LYS A 231 19.23 0.22 25.08
CA LYS A 231 17.89 0.51 25.61
C LYS A 231 16.80 0.12 24.62
N GLU A 232 16.96 0.46 23.34
CA GLU A 232 15.94 0.20 22.33
C GLU A 232 15.81 -1.30 22.02
N ILE A 233 16.93 -1.99 21.80
CA ILE A 233 16.95 -3.44 21.55
C ILE A 233 16.65 -4.20 22.84
N GLY A 234 17.20 -3.79 23.98
CA GLY A 234 16.91 -4.44 25.26
C GLY A 234 15.42 -4.37 25.64
N PHE A 235 14.74 -3.28 25.31
CA PHE A 235 13.30 -3.15 25.47
C PHE A 235 12.52 -3.96 24.42
N ALA A 236 13.00 -4.03 23.18
CA ALA A 236 12.43 -4.84 22.11
C ALA A 236 12.48 -6.35 22.42
N VAL A 237 13.64 -6.83 22.88
CA VAL A 237 13.91 -8.24 23.22
C VAL A 237 13.10 -8.64 24.45
N LYS A 238 13.07 -7.81 25.51
CA LYS A 238 12.24 -8.08 26.70
C LYS A 238 10.75 -8.06 26.39
N ARG A 239 10.33 -7.32 25.37
CA ARG A 239 8.93 -7.28 24.96
C ARG A 239 8.56 -8.35 23.96
N SER A 240 9.47 -9.06 23.29
CA SER A 240 9.19 -10.08 22.24
C SER A 240 8.10 -9.70 21.21
N ARG A 241 7.69 -8.42 21.16
CA ARG A 241 6.45 -7.89 20.57
C ARG A 241 6.74 -6.70 19.67
N MET A 242 8.00 -6.43 19.37
CA MET A 242 8.30 -5.55 18.23
C MET A 242 7.83 -6.20 16.93
N PHE A 243 7.61 -7.51 16.94
CA PHE A 243 7.00 -8.31 15.89
C PHE A 243 5.57 -8.69 16.29
N VAL A 244 4.62 -8.41 15.42
CA VAL A 244 3.20 -8.67 15.64
C VAL A 244 2.97 -10.18 15.59
N SER A 245 2.68 -10.80 16.73
CA SER A 245 2.33 -12.23 16.75
C SER A 245 1.16 -12.51 15.82
N ARG A 246 1.13 -13.69 15.18
CA ARG A 246 0.02 -14.13 14.31
C ARG A 246 -1.36 -13.99 14.97
N GLU A 247 -1.46 -14.26 16.27
CA GLU A 247 -2.70 -14.07 17.03
C GLU A 247 -3.13 -12.59 17.11
N HIS A 248 -2.19 -11.68 17.23
CA HIS A 248 -2.49 -10.24 17.23
C HIS A 248 -2.93 -9.78 15.84
N LEU A 249 -2.30 -10.28 14.76
CA LEU A 249 -2.75 -10.03 13.38
C LEU A 249 -4.16 -10.53 13.15
N ALA A 250 -4.48 -11.76 13.60
CA ALA A 250 -5.83 -12.31 13.51
C ALA A 250 -6.84 -11.47 14.29
N LYS A 251 -6.52 -11.06 15.54
CA LYS A 251 -7.39 -10.18 16.33
C LYS A 251 -7.62 -8.82 15.67
N VAL A 252 -6.57 -8.23 15.09
CA VAL A 252 -6.70 -6.95 14.37
C VAL A 252 -7.50 -7.15 13.09
N ALA A 253 -7.32 -8.26 12.37
CA ALA A 253 -8.12 -8.62 11.20
C ALA A 253 -9.60 -8.79 11.55
N ASP A 254 -9.92 -9.46 12.66
CA ASP A 254 -11.29 -9.63 13.16
C ASP A 254 -11.92 -8.27 13.52
N LEU A 255 -11.21 -7.43 14.28
CA LEU A 255 -11.67 -6.06 14.60
C LEU A 255 -11.85 -5.20 13.34
N GLN A 256 -11.07 -5.48 12.31
CA GLN A 256 -11.06 -4.80 11.04
C GLN A 256 -11.73 -5.63 9.94
N ASN A 257 -12.73 -6.47 10.26
CA ASN A 257 -13.39 -7.37 9.29
C ASN A 257 -13.86 -6.60 8.05
N PHE A 258 -12.98 -6.58 7.05
CA PHE A 258 -13.11 -5.71 5.89
C PHE A 258 -14.21 -6.22 4.99
N VAL A 259 -14.32 -7.54 4.87
CA VAL A 259 -15.34 -8.22 4.07
C VAL A 259 -16.72 -7.91 4.63
N GLU A 260 -16.94 -8.03 5.94
CA GLU A 260 -18.23 -7.65 6.53
C GLU A 260 -18.53 -6.16 6.35
N LYS A 261 -17.54 -5.27 6.55
CA LYS A 261 -17.73 -3.82 6.37
C LYS A 261 -18.02 -3.47 4.91
N GLN A 262 -17.35 -4.12 3.97
CA GLN A 262 -17.52 -3.94 2.53
C GLN A 262 -18.89 -4.46 2.09
N HIS A 263 -19.25 -5.68 2.50
CA HIS A 263 -20.58 -6.27 2.29
C HIS A 263 -21.68 -5.35 2.83
N ALA A 264 -21.54 -4.89 4.08
CA ALA A 264 -22.47 -3.96 4.70
C ALA A 264 -22.51 -2.61 3.96
N SER A 265 -21.40 -2.14 3.40
CA SER A 265 -21.34 -0.93 2.57
C SER A 265 -22.10 -1.10 1.26
N HIS A 266 -21.82 -2.16 0.50
CA HIS A 266 -22.50 -2.46 -0.76
C HIS A 266 -24.01 -2.68 -0.56
N LEU A 267 -24.39 -3.39 0.51
CA LEU A 267 -25.78 -3.59 0.89
C LEU A 267 -26.47 -2.28 1.26
N ARG A 268 -25.80 -1.38 2.02
CA ARG A 268 -26.31 -0.05 2.34
C ARG A 268 -26.50 0.81 1.08
N GLU A 269 -25.54 0.78 0.16
CA GLU A 269 -25.63 1.50 -1.11
C GLU A 269 -26.85 1.05 -1.92
N MET A 270 -27.03 -0.27 -2.09
CA MET A 270 -28.19 -0.84 -2.78
C MET A 270 -29.51 -0.42 -2.09
N LYS A 271 -29.60 -0.59 -0.76
CA LYS A 271 -30.80 -0.21 0.03
C LYS A 271 -31.12 1.27 -0.13
N LYS A 272 -30.13 2.15 -0.12
CA LYS A 272 -30.31 3.61 -0.31
C LYS A 272 -30.98 3.94 -1.63
N TYR A 273 -30.49 3.38 -2.75
CA TYR A 273 -31.08 3.66 -4.07
C TYR A 273 -32.46 3.04 -4.26
N VAL A 274 -32.67 1.82 -3.74
CA VAL A 274 -33.98 1.16 -3.77
C VAL A 274 -35.00 1.95 -2.96
N ALA A 275 -34.67 2.37 -1.74
CA ALA A 275 -35.55 3.19 -0.89
C ALA A 275 -35.90 4.52 -1.58
N LYS A 276 -34.89 5.24 -2.09
CA LYS A 276 -35.10 6.51 -2.80
C LYS A 276 -36.07 6.36 -3.98
N ARG A 277 -35.94 5.29 -4.77
CA ARG A 277 -36.86 5.05 -5.90
C ARG A 277 -38.24 4.58 -5.42
N TRP A 278 -38.30 3.78 -4.36
CA TRP A 278 -39.55 3.31 -3.78
C TRP A 278 -40.41 4.47 -3.24
N ASP A 279 -39.79 5.50 -2.66
CA ASP A 279 -40.50 6.69 -2.19
C ASP A 279 -41.28 7.42 -3.28
N TYR A 280 -40.78 7.34 -4.52
CA TYR A 280 -41.49 7.83 -5.70
C TYR A 280 -42.56 6.84 -6.17
N CYS A 281 -42.21 5.56 -6.30
CA CYS A 281 -43.07 4.54 -6.89
C CYS A 281 -44.25 4.12 -6.00
N LYS A 282 -44.16 4.23 -4.68
CA LYS A 282 -45.21 3.78 -3.74
C LYS A 282 -46.55 4.50 -3.88
N TRP A 283 -46.57 5.66 -4.54
CA TRP A 283 -47.76 6.47 -4.78
C TRP A 283 -48.46 6.18 -6.12
N LYS A 284 -48.01 5.16 -6.87
CA LYS A 284 -48.70 4.73 -8.09
C LYS A 284 -50.04 4.06 -7.77
N LYS A 285 -51.00 4.15 -8.69
CA LYS A 285 -52.42 3.83 -8.45
C LYS A 285 -52.62 2.34 -8.19
N SER A 286 -51.92 1.49 -8.94
CA SER A 286 -52.01 0.03 -8.83
C SER A 286 -50.70 -0.60 -8.34
N LYS A 287 -50.78 -1.82 -7.78
CA LYS A 287 -49.60 -2.60 -7.38
C LYS A 287 -48.74 -2.94 -8.59
N GLU A 288 -49.35 -3.17 -9.75
CA GLU A 288 -48.66 -3.45 -11.00
C GLU A 288 -47.83 -2.24 -11.47
N GLU A 289 -48.38 -1.02 -11.38
CA GLU A 289 -47.65 0.21 -11.70
C GLU A 289 -46.52 0.47 -10.70
N GLN A 290 -46.75 0.23 -9.41
CA GLN A 290 -45.70 0.31 -8.38
C GLN A 290 -44.54 -0.64 -8.71
N ALA A 291 -44.86 -1.90 -9.04
CA ALA A 291 -43.89 -2.94 -9.38
C ALA A 291 -43.10 -2.59 -10.65
N SER A 292 -43.78 -2.16 -11.72
CA SER A 292 -43.14 -1.75 -12.97
C SER A 292 -42.19 -0.56 -12.76
N CYS A 293 -42.61 0.45 -11.99
CA CYS A 293 -41.84 1.65 -11.68
C CYS A 293 -40.50 1.39 -10.96
N ILE A 294 -40.47 0.42 -10.04
CA ILE A 294 -39.31 0.11 -9.19
C ILE A 294 -38.41 -0.99 -9.77
N ARG A 295 -38.95 -1.87 -10.63
CA ARG A 295 -38.28 -3.08 -11.12
C ARG A 295 -36.93 -2.80 -11.76
N SER A 296 -36.84 -1.85 -12.68
CA SER A 296 -35.56 -1.52 -13.36
C SER A 296 -34.46 -1.12 -12.38
N THR A 297 -34.81 -0.37 -11.32
CA THR A 297 -33.86 0.07 -10.30
C THR A 297 -33.41 -1.08 -9.42
N VAL A 298 -34.33 -1.94 -8.97
CA VAL A 298 -33.98 -3.12 -8.16
C VAL A 298 -33.11 -4.07 -8.98
N THR A 299 -33.46 -4.34 -10.24
CA THR A 299 -32.66 -5.18 -11.14
C THR A 299 -31.25 -4.62 -11.34
N LEU A 300 -31.12 -3.34 -11.70
CA LEU A 300 -29.81 -2.72 -11.94
C LEU A 300 -28.94 -2.73 -10.68
N ARG A 301 -29.50 -2.33 -9.53
CA ARG A 301 -28.74 -2.24 -8.28
C ARG A 301 -28.37 -3.62 -7.73
N TYR A 302 -29.24 -4.61 -7.90
CA TYR A 302 -28.92 -5.99 -7.53
C TYR A 302 -27.84 -6.58 -8.44
N LYS A 303 -27.90 -6.36 -9.77
CA LYS A 303 -26.82 -6.78 -10.69
C LYS A 303 -25.47 -6.16 -10.29
N ASN A 304 -25.44 -4.87 -9.99
CA ASN A 304 -24.21 -4.21 -9.53
C ASN A 304 -23.71 -4.78 -8.20
N TYR A 305 -24.61 -5.05 -7.26
CA TYR A 305 -24.27 -5.68 -5.98
C TYR A 305 -23.68 -7.08 -6.17
N VAL A 306 -24.35 -7.92 -6.97
CA VAL A 306 -23.90 -9.27 -7.33
C VAL A 306 -22.52 -9.25 -7.99
N GLN A 307 -22.29 -8.30 -8.90
CA GLN A 307 -20.99 -8.12 -9.56
C GLN A 307 -19.90 -7.68 -8.57
N LYS A 308 -20.19 -6.73 -7.67
CA LYS A 308 -19.25 -6.25 -6.64
C LYS A 308 -18.88 -7.35 -5.64
N GLU A 309 -19.87 -8.13 -5.20
CA GLU A 309 -19.70 -9.21 -4.22
C GLU A 309 -19.24 -10.54 -4.84
N ARG A 310 -19.22 -10.65 -6.17
CA ARG A 310 -18.90 -11.88 -6.92
C ARG A 310 -19.73 -13.10 -6.50
N ILE A 311 -20.99 -12.89 -6.13
CA ILE A 311 -21.92 -13.96 -5.75
C ILE A 311 -22.74 -14.43 -6.96
N PRO A 312 -23.38 -15.61 -6.90
CA PRO A 312 -24.35 -16.02 -7.92
C PRO A 312 -25.57 -15.08 -7.97
N TYR A 313 -26.08 -14.82 -9.17
CA TYR A 313 -27.30 -14.05 -9.35
C TYR A 313 -28.54 -14.88 -8.99
N ASP A 314 -29.35 -14.42 -8.02
CA ASP A 314 -30.65 -15.03 -7.72
C ASP A 314 -31.76 -14.42 -8.61
N PRO A 315 -32.36 -15.20 -9.53
CA PRO A 315 -33.42 -14.70 -10.41
C PRO A 315 -34.68 -14.28 -9.65
N ASN A 316 -34.92 -14.79 -8.44
CA ASN A 316 -36.11 -14.50 -7.65
C ASN A 316 -35.97 -13.26 -6.77
N TYR A 317 -34.73 -12.79 -6.54
CA TYR A 317 -34.45 -11.66 -5.64
C TYR A 317 -35.27 -10.42 -5.98
N VAL A 318 -35.31 -10.04 -7.26
CA VAL A 318 -36.02 -8.83 -7.71
C VAL A 318 -37.52 -8.94 -7.40
N GLY A 319 -38.14 -10.07 -7.72
CA GLY A 319 -39.56 -10.30 -7.45
C GLY A 319 -39.87 -10.31 -5.95
N ASN A 320 -39.04 -10.98 -5.16
CA ASN A 320 -39.18 -11.04 -3.70
C ASN A 320 -39.06 -9.66 -3.07
N LYS A 321 -38.07 -8.87 -3.49
CA LYS A 321 -37.84 -7.53 -2.94
C LYS A 321 -38.96 -6.57 -3.26
N ILE A 322 -39.54 -6.64 -4.46
CA ILE A 322 -40.71 -5.83 -4.83
C ILE A 322 -41.91 -6.19 -3.95
N ARG A 323 -42.18 -7.48 -3.73
CA ARG A 323 -43.26 -7.94 -2.84
C ARG A 323 -43.06 -7.46 -1.41
N GLU A 324 -41.83 -7.53 -0.89
CA GLU A 324 -41.47 -7.01 0.43
C GLU A 324 -41.74 -5.51 0.54
N LEU A 325 -41.31 -4.72 -0.45
CA LEU A 325 -41.55 -3.27 -0.49
C LEU A 325 -43.05 -2.95 -0.50
N GLN A 326 -43.83 -3.65 -1.33
CA GLN A 326 -45.29 -3.49 -1.39
C GLN A 326 -45.96 -3.87 -0.07
N ALA A 327 -45.53 -4.95 0.59
CA ALA A 327 -46.06 -5.39 1.88
C ALA A 327 -45.73 -4.40 3.01
N SER A 328 -44.56 -3.75 2.94
CA SER A 328 -44.14 -2.72 3.92
C SER A 328 -44.96 -1.43 3.84
N HIS A 329 -45.61 -1.16 2.69
CA HIS A 329 -46.43 0.01 2.49
C HIS A 329 -47.86 -0.25 2.96
N ARG A 330 -48.24 0.31 4.12
CA ARG A 330 -49.66 0.44 4.48
C ARG A 330 -50.27 1.56 3.63
N PRO A 331 -51.39 1.33 2.93
CA PRO A 331 -52.05 2.37 2.16
C PRO A 331 -52.55 3.46 3.11
N GLY A 332 -51.79 4.55 3.19
CA GLY A 332 -52.24 5.82 3.76
C GLY A 332 -52.80 6.71 2.66
N LYS A 333 -53.70 7.63 3.01
CA LYS A 333 -54.20 8.67 2.10
C LYS A 333 -53.03 9.31 1.33
N VAL A 334 -53.18 9.40 0.01
CA VAL A 334 -52.22 10.09 -0.86
C VAL A 334 -52.08 11.53 -0.33
N PRO A 335 -50.85 12.06 -0.16
CA PRO A 335 -50.66 13.43 0.26
C PRO A 335 -51.35 14.37 -0.73
N SER A 336 -52.22 15.26 -0.22
CA SER A 336 -53.06 16.15 -1.02
C SER A 336 -52.30 16.97 -2.07
N TRP A 337 -51.03 17.28 -1.83
CA TRP A 337 -50.16 17.99 -2.78
C TRP A 337 -49.86 17.20 -4.06
N LYS A 338 -50.06 15.87 -4.08
CA LYS A 338 -49.93 15.04 -5.30
C LYS A 338 -51.24 14.90 -6.07
N GLU A 339 -52.38 15.11 -5.44
CA GLU A 339 -53.69 15.06 -6.11
C GLU A 339 -53.87 16.28 -7.02
N ALA A 340 -53.31 17.43 -6.63
CA ALA A 340 -53.38 18.68 -7.40
C ALA A 340 -52.57 18.70 -8.71
N ALA A 341 -51.64 17.76 -8.93
CA ALA A 341 -50.79 17.73 -10.12
C ALA A 341 -51.37 16.91 -11.30
N GLY A 342 -52.53 16.29 -11.12
CA GLY A 342 -53.15 15.38 -12.10
C GLY A 342 -54.32 15.96 -12.90
N ASP A 343 -54.73 17.20 -12.62
CA ASP A 343 -56.00 17.77 -13.14
C ASP A 343 -55.80 18.93 -14.12
N THR A 344 -54.60 19.07 -14.72
CA THR A 344 -54.36 20.03 -15.81
C THR A 344 -54.35 19.29 -17.15
N GLY A 345 -55.53 19.00 -17.67
CA GLY A 345 -55.70 18.42 -19.00
C GLY A 345 -57.16 18.22 -19.38
N ASP A 346 -57.83 19.32 -19.76
CA ASP A 346 -58.59 19.46 -21.03
C ASP A 346 -59.49 20.71 -20.99
N THR A 347 -58.98 21.81 -21.55
CA THR A 347 -59.76 22.84 -22.26
C THR A 347 -58.97 23.29 -23.46
#